data_AF-A0A0L6VNU8-F1
#
_entry.id   AF-A0A0L6VNU8-F1
#
_cell.length_a   1.000
_cell.length_b   1.000
_cell.length_c   1.000
_cell.angle_alpha   90.00
_cell.angle_beta   90.00
_cell.angle_gamma   90.00
#
_symmetry.space_group_name_H-M   'P 1'
#
loop_
_entity.id
_entity.type
_entity.pdbx_description
1 polymer ?
#
loop_
_entity_poly.entity_id
_entity_poly.type
_entity_poly.pdbx_seq_one_letter_code
_entity_poly.pdbx_strand_id
1 'polypeptide(L)'
;MEKLDLVYLKLAIDAVPVLTPENFSIWRTRILNYFDILRIKDYFLETISEDDARNVRTILTAKIDADVHENVITHINKDDALLIWKAIINFFASQHAANRARVWNHFSYLSFNPLDVTGFITSAKSAIEKLHDCDMDIIAYETIKKLPKTLEYNGISTAITYSGSDVTPELVLDHLRLHANQQAIEGSSFSNSIQQVSLFTDPSCKCCNDAHNMLANHPASRCWKMYPHLCPPSKSSKPKEGHSEHSKKA
;
A
#
# COMPACT_ATOMS: atom_id res chain seq x y z
N MET A 1 22.07 24.97 32.42
CA MET A 1 21.15 23.91 31.99
C MET A 1 20.18 23.66 33.13
N GLU A 2 18.88 23.76 32.88
CA GLU A 2 17.87 23.56 33.92
C GLU A 2 17.76 22.08 34.31
N LYS A 3 17.21 21.78 35.49
CA LYS A 3 17.07 20.39 35.96
C LYS A 3 16.22 19.54 35.01
N LEU A 4 15.24 20.15 34.34
CA LEU A 4 14.40 19.53 33.32
C LEU A 4 15.20 19.18 32.06
N ASP A 5 16.04 20.10 31.57
CA ASP A 5 16.92 19.86 30.41
C ASP A 5 17.85 18.65 30.66
N LEU A 6 18.37 18.52 31.88
CA LEU A 6 19.25 17.41 32.24
C LEU A 6 18.52 16.05 32.21
N VAL A 7 17.23 16.03 32.57
CA VAL A 7 16.37 14.84 32.49
C VAL A 7 16.10 14.47 31.03
N TYR A 8 15.75 15.46 30.19
CA TYR A 8 15.55 15.23 28.76
C TYR A 8 16.82 14.75 28.06
N LEU A 9 17.97 15.32 28.40
CA LEU A 9 19.26 14.92 27.87
C LEU A 9 19.58 13.46 28.20
N LYS A 10 19.37 13.05 29.46
CA LYS A 10 19.58 11.66 29.88
C LYS A 10 18.66 10.71 29.13
N LEU A 11 17.37 11.03 29.03
CA LEU A 11 16.41 10.22 28.28
C LEU A 11 16.79 10.08 26.79
N ALA A 12 17.28 11.17 26.17
CA ALA A 12 17.74 11.14 24.80
C ALA A 12 18.95 10.23 24.62
N ILE A 13 19.95 10.32 25.51
CA ILE A 13 21.16 9.46 25.48
C ILE A 13 20.79 7.98 25.66
N ASP A 14 19.89 7.67 26.60
CA ASP A 14 19.45 6.30 26.88
C ASP A 14 18.66 5.73 25.69
N ALA A 15 17.92 6.56 24.95
CA ALA A 15 17.16 6.17 23.76
C ALA A 15 18.01 5.97 22.48
N VAL A 16 19.27 6.42 22.45
CA VAL A 16 20.17 6.17 21.31
C VAL A 16 20.60 4.71 21.33
N PRO A 17 20.28 3.90 20.30
CA PRO A 17 20.76 2.52 20.21
C PRO A 17 22.27 2.48 19.96
N VAL A 18 22.90 1.32 20.12
CA VAL A 18 24.26 1.10 19.60
C VAL A 18 24.20 1.05 18.07
N LEU A 19 25.04 1.82 17.38
CA LEU A 19 25.06 1.88 15.92
C LEU A 19 25.52 0.55 15.33
N THR A 20 24.63 -0.07 14.56
CA THR A 20 24.92 -1.24 13.74
C THR A 20 24.59 -0.93 12.28
N PRO A 21 25.04 -1.75 11.33
CA PRO A 21 24.73 -1.53 9.91
C PRO A 21 23.24 -1.51 9.55
N GLU A 22 22.37 -2.08 10.39
CA GLU A 22 20.94 -2.21 10.14
C GLU A 22 20.12 -1.04 10.69
N ASN A 23 20.67 -0.28 11.65
CA ASN A 23 19.90 0.69 12.43
C ASN A 23 20.32 2.15 12.22
N PHE A 24 21.22 2.43 11.27
CA PHE A 24 21.78 3.77 11.03
C PHE A 24 20.72 4.88 10.94
N SER A 25 19.60 4.68 10.24
CA SER A 25 18.55 5.70 10.11
C SER A 25 17.93 6.07 11.46
N ILE A 26 17.62 5.05 12.28
CA ILE A 26 17.07 5.24 13.63
C ILE A 26 18.12 5.90 14.52
N TRP A 27 19.36 5.40 14.50
CA TRP A 27 20.47 5.94 15.26
C TRP A 27 20.73 7.42 14.94
N ARG A 28 20.82 7.77 13.65
CA ARG A 28 21.04 9.13 13.17
C ARG A 28 19.93 10.07 13.64
N THR A 29 18.69 9.63 13.56
CA THR A 29 17.53 10.41 14.04
C THR A 29 17.62 10.68 15.54
N ARG A 30 18.02 9.69 16.35
CA ARG A 30 18.19 9.84 17.80
C ARG A 30 19.34 10.77 18.17
N ILE A 31 20.47 10.68 17.46
CA ILE A 31 21.61 11.60 17.65
C ILE A 31 21.24 13.04 17.26
N LEU A 32 20.55 13.24 16.13
CA LEU A 32 20.11 14.58 15.73
C LEU A 32 19.14 15.20 16.74
N ASN A 33 18.26 14.39 17.33
CA ASN A 33 17.38 14.84 18.42
C ASN A 33 18.19 15.24 19.67
N TYR A 34 19.23 14.48 20.02
CA TYR A 34 20.17 14.88 21.07
C TYR A 34 20.86 16.22 20.76
N PHE A 35 21.25 16.46 19.50
CA PHE A 35 21.81 17.75 19.07
C PHE A 35 20.79 18.89 19.13
N ASP A 36 19.51 18.63 18.83
CA ASP A 36 18.41 19.58 19.00
C ASP A 36 18.25 19.99 20.47
N ILE A 37 18.28 19.03 21.41
CA ILE A 37 18.16 19.29 22.85
C ILE A 37 19.35 20.12 23.35
N LEU A 38 20.56 19.84 22.87
CA LEU A 38 21.75 20.63 23.15
C LEU A 38 21.77 22.00 22.44
N ARG A 39 20.83 22.25 21.53
CA ARG A 39 20.75 23.46 20.69
C ARG A 39 22.00 23.65 19.81
N ILE A 40 22.70 22.56 19.47
CA ILE A 40 23.94 22.60 18.68
C ILE A 40 23.74 22.23 17.21
N LYS A 41 22.55 21.71 16.84
CA LYS A 41 22.33 21.12 15.52
C LYS A 41 22.62 22.07 14.35
N ASP A 42 22.27 23.34 14.48
CA ASP A 42 22.38 24.31 13.37
C ASP A 42 23.83 24.75 13.13
N TYR A 43 24.67 24.80 14.16
CA TYR A 43 26.06 25.25 14.05
C TYR A 43 27.10 24.12 14.19
N PHE A 44 26.67 22.90 14.52
CA PHE A 44 27.55 21.74 14.71
C PHE A 44 28.53 21.61 13.55
N LEU A 45 28.07 21.76 12.31
CA LEU A 45 28.89 21.59 11.11
C LEU A 45 29.87 22.75 10.83
N GLU A 46 29.72 23.89 11.50
CA GLU A 46 30.53 25.09 11.28
C GLU A 46 31.56 25.29 12.39
N THR A 47 31.10 25.46 13.63
CA THR A 47 31.95 25.72 14.80
C THR A 47 31.27 25.19 16.05
N ILE A 48 31.96 24.33 16.79
CA ILE A 48 31.46 23.75 18.04
C ILE A 48 32.38 24.16 19.20
N SER A 49 31.80 24.41 20.38
CA SER A 49 32.57 24.67 21.60
C SER A 49 33.37 23.42 22.01
N GLU A 50 34.47 23.59 22.74
CA GLU A 50 35.29 22.44 23.19
C GLU A 50 34.50 21.49 24.10
N ASP A 51 33.65 22.04 24.96
CA ASP A 51 32.79 21.26 25.87
C ASP A 51 31.72 20.47 25.10
N ASP A 52 31.06 21.10 24.11
CA ASP A 52 30.08 20.41 23.27
C ASP A 52 30.76 19.34 22.40
N ALA A 53 31.93 19.64 21.84
CA ALA A 53 32.70 18.70 21.03
C ALA A 53 33.07 17.46 21.84
N ARG A 54 33.52 17.65 23.09
CA ARG A 54 33.80 16.55 24.02
C ARG A 54 32.54 15.72 24.30
N ASN A 55 31.42 16.37 24.60
CA ASN A 55 30.15 15.67 24.87
C ASN A 55 29.68 14.85 23.66
N VAL A 56 29.70 15.44 22.47
CA VAL A 56 29.33 14.75 21.23
C VAL A 56 30.26 13.59 20.96
N ARG A 57 31.59 13.78 21.06
CA ARG A 57 32.57 12.69 20.89
C ARG A 57 32.30 11.53 21.83
N THR A 58 32.08 11.80 23.11
CA THR A 58 31.77 10.76 24.11
C THR A 58 30.52 9.95 23.72
N ILE A 59 29.45 10.61 23.29
CA ILE A 59 28.23 9.91 22.88
C ILE A 59 28.43 9.12 21.59
N LEU A 60 29.08 9.70 20.59
CA LEU A 60 29.37 9.01 19.32
C LEU A 60 30.18 7.75 19.59
N THR A 61 31.32 7.84 20.29
CA THR A 61 32.17 6.69 20.58
C THR A 61 31.49 5.65 21.47
N ALA A 62 30.63 6.06 22.42
CA ALA A 62 29.90 5.14 23.30
C ALA A 62 28.74 4.40 22.61
N LYS A 63 28.21 4.94 21.50
CA LYS A 63 27.03 4.41 20.80
C LYS A 63 27.40 3.85 19.42
N ILE A 64 28.61 3.33 19.26
CA ILE A 64 29.08 2.66 18.05
C ILE A 64 29.51 1.24 18.41
N ASP A 65 29.09 0.27 17.60
CA ASP A 65 29.52 -1.12 17.74
C ASP A 65 31.01 -1.29 17.36
N ALA A 66 31.68 -2.30 17.89
CA ALA A 66 33.10 -2.55 17.67
C ALA A 66 33.46 -2.66 16.18
N ASP A 67 32.64 -3.35 15.38
CA ASP A 67 32.90 -3.54 13.94
C ASP A 67 32.83 -2.20 13.20
N VAL A 68 31.86 -1.35 13.56
CA VAL A 68 31.71 -0.03 12.98
C VAL A 68 32.84 0.89 13.44
N HIS A 69 33.24 0.80 14.71
CA HIS A 69 34.32 1.60 15.29
C HIS A 69 35.63 1.42 14.51
N GLU A 70 36.03 0.18 14.21
CA GLU A 70 37.26 -0.12 13.47
C GLU A 70 37.27 0.51 12.06
N ASN A 71 36.09 0.61 11.42
CA ASN A 71 35.96 1.15 10.08
C ASN A 71 35.85 2.68 10.01
N VAL A 72 35.37 3.34 11.06
CA VAL A 72 35.08 4.79 11.05
C VAL A 72 36.02 5.63 11.93
N ILE A 73 36.64 5.02 12.95
CA ILE A 73 37.55 5.71 13.87
C ILE A 73 38.99 5.30 13.58
N THR A 74 39.81 6.32 13.31
CA THR A 74 41.23 6.21 12.93
C THR A 74 42.08 7.07 13.87
N HIS A 75 43.40 6.90 13.80
CA HIS A 75 44.32 7.75 14.57
C HIS A 75 44.25 9.25 14.21
N ILE A 76 43.65 9.59 13.06
CA ILE A 76 43.53 10.97 12.55
C ILE A 76 42.29 11.66 13.12
N ASN A 77 41.16 10.96 13.20
CA ASN A 77 39.88 11.57 13.60
C ASN A 77 39.43 11.24 15.03
N LYS A 78 40.08 10.31 15.74
CA LYS A 78 39.65 9.84 17.08
C LYS A 78 39.39 10.94 18.12
N ASP A 79 40.04 12.10 17.99
CA ASP A 79 39.94 13.20 18.93
C ASP A 79 38.98 14.31 18.45
N ASP A 80 38.49 14.24 17.22
CA ASP A 80 37.66 15.27 16.58
C ASP A 80 36.24 14.76 16.32
N ALA A 81 35.28 15.33 17.07
CA ALA A 81 33.87 14.95 16.97
C ALA A 81 33.26 15.16 15.57
N LEU A 82 33.69 16.20 14.85
CA LEU A 82 33.19 16.52 13.53
C LEU A 82 33.72 15.55 12.49
N LEU A 83 35.00 15.20 12.58
CA LEU A 83 35.59 14.19 11.70
C LEU A 83 35.01 12.80 11.96
N ILE A 84 34.73 12.45 13.22
CA ILE A 84 34.02 11.19 13.56
C ILE A 84 32.61 11.20 12.95
N TRP A 85 31.84 12.27 13.16
CA TRP A 85 30.50 12.38 12.58
C TRP A 85 30.53 12.24 11.06
N LYS A 86 31.40 12.99 10.38
CA LYS A 86 31.55 12.92 8.91
C LYS A 86 31.95 11.51 8.47
N ALA A 87 32.86 10.84 9.17
CA ALA A 87 33.27 9.47 8.85
C ALA A 87 32.10 8.49 8.96
N ILE A 88 31.29 8.58 10.02
CA ILE A 88 30.09 7.76 10.21
C ILE A 88 29.08 8.01 9.09
N ILE A 89 28.77 9.28 8.81
CA ILE A 89 27.81 9.63 7.76
C ILE A 89 28.31 9.14 6.40
N ASN A 90 29.60 9.24 6.09
CA ASN A 90 30.16 8.76 4.83
C ASN A 90 30.18 7.22 4.73
N PHE A 91 30.47 6.52 5.82
CA PHE A 91 30.48 5.06 5.87
C PHE A 91 29.07 4.47 5.66
N PHE A 92 28.05 5.11 6.24
CA PHE A 92 26.65 4.71 6.11
C PHE A 92 25.88 5.43 5.01
N ALA A 93 26.52 6.37 4.30
CA ALA A 93 25.91 6.96 3.12
C ALA A 93 25.54 5.83 2.15
N SER A 94 24.36 5.94 1.56
CA SER A 94 23.80 5.03 0.54
C SER A 94 24.83 4.66 -0.54
N GLN A 95 25.81 5.51 -0.79
CA GLN A 95 26.83 5.34 -1.82
C GLN A 95 27.91 4.28 -1.52
N HIS A 96 27.99 3.69 -0.32
CA HIS A 96 28.90 2.56 -0.13
C HIS A 96 28.35 1.31 -0.82
N ALA A 97 29.15 0.69 -1.70
CA ALA A 97 28.72 -0.46 -2.52
C ALA A 97 28.17 -1.63 -1.68
N ALA A 98 28.75 -1.85 -0.49
CA ALA A 98 28.27 -2.88 0.43
C ALA A 98 26.87 -2.57 0.99
N ASN A 99 26.57 -1.29 1.28
CA ASN A 99 25.24 -0.90 1.77
C ASN A 99 24.19 -1.04 0.67
N ARG A 100 24.50 -0.59 -0.56
CA ARG A 100 23.65 -0.85 -1.73
C ARG A 100 23.41 -2.34 -1.95
N ALA A 101 24.48 -3.15 -1.90
CA ALA A 101 24.36 -4.59 -2.05
C ALA A 101 23.48 -5.22 -0.96
N ARG A 102 23.59 -4.76 0.29
CA ARG A 102 22.74 -5.26 1.40
C ARG A 102 21.26 -4.91 1.19
N VAL A 103 20.94 -3.67 0.83
CA VAL A 103 19.57 -3.25 0.56
C VAL A 103 19.01 -3.97 -0.67
N TRP A 104 19.81 -4.08 -1.73
CA TRP A 104 19.47 -4.83 -2.93
C TRP A 104 19.22 -6.31 -2.64
N ASN A 105 20.12 -6.97 -1.89
CA ASN A 105 19.96 -8.38 -1.52
C ASN A 105 18.71 -8.59 -0.67
N HIS A 106 18.43 -7.69 0.27
CA HIS A 106 17.19 -7.74 1.06
C HIS A 106 15.95 -7.69 0.17
N PHE A 107 15.92 -6.79 -0.82
CA PHE A 107 14.84 -6.71 -1.79
C PHE A 107 14.79 -7.94 -2.73
N SER A 108 15.92 -8.37 -3.27
CA SER A 108 16.02 -9.49 -4.22
C SER A 108 15.62 -10.82 -3.59
N TYR A 109 15.84 -11.01 -2.28
CA TYR A 109 15.41 -12.19 -1.55
C TYR A 109 13.94 -12.17 -1.08
N LEU A 110 13.21 -11.05 -1.24
CA LEU A 110 11.77 -11.06 -0.98
C LEU A 110 11.08 -12.08 -1.90
N SER A 111 10.40 -13.04 -1.28
CA SER A 111 9.62 -14.06 -1.97
C SER A 111 8.17 -13.62 -2.11
N PHE A 112 7.58 -13.89 -3.27
CA PHE A 112 6.16 -13.68 -3.48
C PHE A 112 5.38 -14.86 -2.92
N ASN A 113 4.36 -14.58 -2.09
CA ASN A 113 3.42 -15.56 -1.61
C ASN A 113 2.02 -15.27 -2.18
N PRO A 114 1.47 -16.12 -3.06
CA PRO A 114 0.13 -15.93 -3.62
C PRO A 114 -0.99 -15.89 -2.57
N LEU A 115 -0.76 -16.50 -1.39
CA LEU A 115 -1.71 -16.50 -0.28
C LEU A 115 -1.64 -15.22 0.57
N ASP A 116 -0.60 -14.41 0.42
CA ASP A 116 -0.38 -13.18 1.18
C ASP A 116 0.17 -12.06 0.27
N VAL A 117 -0.63 -11.70 -0.73
CA VAL A 117 -0.29 -10.62 -1.68
C VAL A 117 -0.11 -9.29 -0.94
N THR A 118 -0.93 -9.01 0.08
CA THR A 118 -0.85 -7.78 0.87
C THR A 118 0.43 -7.70 1.71
N GLY A 119 0.86 -8.80 2.34
CA GLY A 119 2.12 -8.88 3.07
C GLY A 119 3.32 -8.69 2.15
N PHE A 120 3.27 -9.27 0.94
CA PHE A 120 4.27 -9.00 -0.09
C PHE A 120 4.31 -7.52 -0.49
N ILE A 121 3.17 -6.89 -0.79
CA ILE A 121 3.10 -5.46 -1.17
C ILE A 121 3.72 -4.59 -0.08
N THR A 122 3.39 -4.85 1.19
CA THR A 122 3.91 -4.08 2.33
C THR A 122 5.43 -4.22 2.46
N SER A 123 5.93 -5.45 2.35
CA SER A 123 7.37 -5.75 2.45
C SER A 123 8.15 -5.16 1.27
N ALA A 124 7.61 -5.28 0.06
CA ALA A 124 8.19 -4.71 -1.15
C ALA A 124 8.25 -3.18 -1.05
N LYS A 125 7.16 -2.51 -0.65
CA LYS A 125 7.14 -1.05 -0.48
C LYS A 125 8.19 -0.57 0.51
N SER A 126 8.28 -1.20 1.68
CA SER A 126 9.30 -0.89 2.71
C SER A 126 10.74 -1.09 2.22
N ALA A 127 10.98 -2.08 1.35
CA ALA A 127 12.28 -2.32 0.76
C ALA A 127 12.62 -1.32 -0.36
N ILE A 128 11.63 -0.97 -1.20
CA ILE A 128 11.77 0.01 -2.28
C ILE A 128 12.09 1.40 -1.71
N GLU A 129 11.46 1.81 -0.62
CA GLU A 129 11.76 3.08 0.06
C GLU A 129 13.23 3.19 0.52
N LYS A 130 13.92 2.06 0.69
CA LYS A 130 15.34 2.01 1.06
C LYS A 130 16.27 2.02 -0.17
N LEU A 131 15.75 1.75 -1.37
CA LEU A 131 16.48 1.72 -2.63
C LEU A 131 16.40 3.09 -3.34
N HIS A 132 17.02 4.11 -2.77
CA HIS A 132 16.96 5.48 -3.30
C HIS A 132 17.86 5.72 -4.55
N ASP A 133 18.87 4.88 -4.79
CA ASP A 133 19.88 5.08 -5.84
C ASP A 133 19.75 4.09 -7.03
N CYS A 134 18.61 3.41 -7.17
CA CYS A 134 18.38 2.45 -8.26
C CYS A 134 17.32 2.96 -9.23
N ASP A 135 17.49 2.65 -10.51
CA ASP A 135 16.51 3.01 -11.53
C ASP A 135 15.17 2.29 -11.26
N MET A 136 14.09 3.07 -11.33
CA MET A 136 12.75 2.63 -10.92
C MET A 136 12.23 1.49 -11.80
N ASP A 137 12.59 1.48 -13.08
CA ASP A 137 12.24 0.43 -14.04
C ASP A 137 12.92 -0.90 -13.69
N ILE A 138 14.20 -0.89 -13.32
CA ILE A 138 14.94 -2.08 -12.88
C ILE A 138 14.26 -2.72 -11.66
N ILE A 139 13.89 -1.90 -10.67
CA ILE A 139 13.17 -2.36 -9.47
C ILE A 139 11.81 -2.95 -9.87
N ALA A 140 11.09 -2.32 -10.79
CA ALA A 140 9.80 -2.78 -11.27
C ALA A 140 9.90 -4.13 -11.98
N TYR A 141 10.84 -4.30 -12.91
CA TYR A 141 11.07 -5.56 -13.60
C TYR A 141 11.52 -6.68 -12.66
N GLU A 142 12.37 -6.38 -11.68
CA GLU A 142 12.75 -7.36 -10.65
C GLU A 142 11.54 -7.74 -9.77
N THR A 143 10.61 -6.81 -9.52
CA THR A 143 9.34 -7.12 -8.83
C THR A 143 8.46 -8.04 -9.66
N ILE A 144 8.29 -7.76 -10.95
CA ILE A 144 7.52 -8.60 -11.89
C ILE A 144 8.11 -10.01 -11.98
N LYS A 145 9.44 -10.12 -12.02
CA LYS A 145 10.16 -11.41 -12.09
C LYS A 145 9.90 -12.32 -10.88
N LYS A 146 9.54 -11.75 -9.72
CA LYS A 146 9.20 -12.52 -8.51
C LYS A 146 7.82 -13.18 -8.60
N LEU A 147 6.96 -12.73 -9.51
CA LEU A 147 5.61 -13.25 -9.63
C LEU A 147 5.62 -14.70 -10.16
N PRO A 148 4.71 -15.56 -9.69
CA PRO A 148 4.56 -16.92 -10.20
C PRO A 148 4.23 -16.91 -11.69
N LYS A 149 4.73 -17.90 -12.43
CA LYS A 149 4.43 -18.06 -13.87
C LYS A 149 3.06 -18.71 -14.12
N THR A 150 2.01 -18.24 -13.45
CA THR A 150 0.62 -18.68 -13.71
C THR A 150 -0.01 -17.77 -14.77
N LEU A 151 -1.09 -18.24 -15.41
CA LEU A 151 -1.80 -17.46 -16.43
C LEU A 151 -2.24 -16.07 -15.91
N GLU A 152 -2.69 -16.02 -14.66
CA GLU A 152 -3.15 -14.82 -13.96
C GLU A 152 -2.03 -13.78 -13.79
N TYR A 153 -0.92 -14.15 -13.14
CA TYR A 153 0.20 -13.25 -12.91
C TYR A 153 0.96 -12.90 -14.20
N ASN A 154 0.96 -13.79 -15.19
CA ASN A 154 1.45 -13.47 -16.54
C ASN A 154 0.58 -12.39 -17.18
N GLY A 155 -0.75 -12.46 -17.03
CA GLY A 155 -1.67 -11.42 -17.49
C GLY A 155 -1.39 -10.06 -16.85
N ILE A 156 -1.14 -10.03 -15.54
CA ILE A 156 -0.73 -8.82 -14.82
C ILE A 156 0.61 -8.29 -15.36
N SER A 157 1.60 -9.17 -15.54
CA SER A 157 2.93 -8.81 -16.05
C SER A 157 2.87 -8.21 -17.45
N THR A 158 2.06 -8.80 -18.34
CA THR A 158 1.82 -8.30 -19.70
C THR A 158 1.07 -6.98 -19.67
N ALA A 159 0.05 -6.83 -18.83
CA ALA A 159 -0.71 -5.58 -18.69
C ALA A 159 0.21 -4.43 -18.28
N ILE A 160 1.14 -4.65 -17.35
CA ILE A 160 2.11 -3.64 -16.91
C ILE A 160 3.10 -3.31 -18.04
N THR A 161 3.75 -4.34 -18.60
CA THR A 161 4.83 -4.17 -19.59
C THR A 161 4.37 -3.53 -20.90
N TYR A 162 3.12 -3.79 -21.30
CA TYR A 162 2.54 -3.30 -22.55
C TYR A 162 1.46 -2.21 -22.32
N SER A 163 1.39 -1.62 -21.13
CA SER A 163 0.44 -0.54 -20.80
C SER A 163 0.71 0.76 -21.58
N GLY A 164 1.89 0.90 -22.18
CA GLY A 164 2.35 2.15 -22.80
C GLY A 164 2.70 3.25 -21.79
N SER A 165 2.62 2.96 -20.49
CA SER A 165 3.00 3.84 -19.39
C SER A 165 4.41 3.51 -18.89
N ASP A 166 5.05 4.45 -18.20
CA ASP A 166 6.35 4.20 -17.57
C ASP A 166 6.24 3.08 -16.53
N VAL A 167 7.07 2.05 -16.68
CA VAL A 167 7.08 0.90 -15.79
C VAL A 167 7.73 1.30 -14.47
N THR A 168 6.90 1.48 -13.44
CA THR A 168 7.35 1.87 -12.10
C THR A 168 6.99 0.81 -11.06
N PRO A 169 7.72 0.73 -9.93
CA PRO A 169 7.41 -0.20 -8.87
C PRO A 169 6.01 0.04 -8.29
N GLU A 170 5.59 1.31 -8.18
CA GLU A 170 4.24 1.66 -7.70
C GLU A 170 3.16 1.13 -8.63
N LEU A 171 3.35 1.23 -9.96
CA LEU A 171 2.43 0.64 -10.93
C LEU A 171 2.29 -0.88 -10.72
N VAL A 172 3.41 -1.59 -10.52
CA VAL A 172 3.38 -3.04 -10.23
C VAL A 172 2.60 -3.33 -8.94
N LEU A 173 2.87 -2.59 -7.87
CA LEU A 173 2.20 -2.77 -6.58
C LEU A 173 0.70 -2.46 -6.66
N ASP A 174 0.29 -1.46 -7.45
CA ASP A 174 -1.12 -1.10 -7.66
C ASP A 174 -1.89 -2.20 -8.41
N HIS A 175 -1.29 -2.80 -9.44
CA HIS A 175 -1.88 -3.95 -10.12
C HIS A 175 -2.04 -5.15 -9.19
N LEU A 176 -1.04 -5.43 -8.34
CA LEU A 176 -1.14 -6.48 -7.32
C LEU A 176 -2.22 -6.17 -6.27
N ARG A 177 -2.38 -4.90 -5.89
CA ARG A 177 -3.42 -4.46 -4.96
C ARG A 177 -4.81 -4.63 -5.55
N LEU A 178 -5.00 -4.28 -6.83
CA LEU A 178 -6.24 -4.51 -7.54
C LEU A 178 -6.57 -5.99 -7.61
N HIS A 179 -5.58 -6.83 -7.90
CA HIS A 179 -5.72 -8.27 -7.92
C HIS A 179 -6.10 -8.85 -6.54
N ALA A 180 -5.43 -8.42 -5.46
CA ALA A 180 -5.76 -8.83 -4.10
C ALA A 180 -7.19 -8.44 -3.69
N ASN A 181 -7.64 -7.24 -4.08
CA ASN A 181 -9.01 -6.79 -3.84
C ASN A 181 -10.03 -7.64 -4.61
N GLN A 182 -9.73 -8.01 -5.87
CA GLN A 182 -10.59 -8.88 -6.67
C GLN A 182 -10.72 -10.28 -6.04
N GLN A 183 -9.62 -10.88 -5.58
CA GLN A 183 -9.65 -12.15 -4.86
C GLN A 183 -10.53 -12.08 -3.60
N ALA A 184 -10.47 -10.98 -2.85
CA ALA A 184 -11.31 -10.80 -1.66
C ALA A 184 -12.81 -10.71 -2.01
N ILE A 185 -13.16 -10.04 -3.10
CA ILE A 185 -14.54 -9.95 -3.59
C ILE A 185 -15.03 -11.33 -4.04
N GLU A 186 -14.26 -12.04 -4.87
CA GLU A 186 -14.62 -13.38 -5.36
C GLU A 186 -14.70 -14.42 -4.23
N GLY A 187 -13.78 -14.37 -3.26
CA GLY A 187 -13.82 -15.21 -2.06
C GLY A 187 -15.03 -14.93 -1.15
N SER A 188 -15.46 -13.68 -1.03
CA SER A 188 -16.67 -13.30 -0.29
C SER A 188 -17.97 -13.75 -0.98
N SER A 189 -17.90 -13.97 -2.29
CA SER A 189 -19.04 -14.34 -3.15
C SER A 189 -19.45 -15.81 -3.03
N PHE A 190 -18.65 -16.65 -2.38
CA PHE A 190 -19.04 -18.02 -2.05
C PHE A 190 -20.04 -18.12 -0.88
N SER A 191 -20.30 -17.01 -0.17
CA SER A 191 -21.31 -16.97 0.89
C SER A 191 -22.66 -16.41 0.46
N ASN A 192 -22.76 -15.76 -0.71
CA ASN A 192 -24.01 -15.27 -1.26
C ASN A 192 -24.03 -15.51 -2.77
N SER A 193 -24.95 -16.36 -3.23
CA SER A 193 -25.31 -16.58 -4.63
C SER A 193 -25.21 -15.26 -5.43
N ILE A 194 -24.15 -15.10 -6.23
CA ILE A 194 -24.10 -14.04 -7.23
C ILE A 194 -25.11 -14.41 -8.31
N GLN A 195 -26.27 -13.75 -8.24
CA GLN A 195 -26.96 -13.36 -9.45
C GLN A 195 -25.96 -12.55 -10.27
N GLN A 196 -25.48 -13.13 -11.37
CA GLN A 196 -24.82 -12.36 -12.41
C GLN A 196 -25.78 -11.22 -12.79
N VAL A 197 -25.37 -9.97 -12.57
CA VAL A 197 -26.00 -8.83 -13.25
C VAL A 197 -25.50 -8.86 -14.69
N SER A 198 -26.05 -9.82 -15.44
CA SER A 198 -26.11 -9.72 -16.89
C SER A 198 -27.18 -8.68 -17.19
N LEU A 199 -26.87 -7.75 -18.10
CA LEU A 199 -27.88 -6.96 -18.80
C LEU A 199 -28.69 -7.93 -19.66
N PHE A 200 -29.55 -8.73 -19.03
CA PHE A 200 -30.51 -9.56 -19.72
C PHE A 200 -31.51 -8.61 -20.38
N THR A 201 -31.29 -8.31 -21.67
CA THR A 201 -32.41 -8.05 -22.56
C THR A 201 -33.23 -9.32 -22.57
N ASP A 202 -34.31 -9.36 -21.78
CA ASP A 202 -35.27 -10.45 -21.82
C ASP A 202 -35.73 -10.59 -23.29
N PRO A 203 -35.45 -11.72 -23.98
CA PRO A 203 -35.88 -11.94 -25.35
C PRO A 203 -37.42 -12.03 -25.44
N SER A 204 -38.12 -12.13 -24.30
CA SER A 204 -39.55 -11.96 -24.29
C SER A 204 -39.88 -10.52 -24.69
N CYS A 205 -40.47 -10.33 -25.86
CA CYS A 205 -41.03 -9.05 -26.33
C CYS A 205 -42.17 -8.51 -25.42
N LYS A 206 -42.30 -9.01 -24.18
CA LYS A 206 -43.30 -8.64 -23.20
C LYS A 206 -42.81 -7.43 -22.41
N CYS A 207 -43.73 -6.53 -22.11
CA CYS A 207 -43.47 -5.37 -21.25
C CYS A 207 -43.77 -5.71 -19.79
N CYS A 208 -43.06 -5.04 -18.87
CA CYS A 208 -43.26 -5.17 -17.42
C CYS A 208 -44.15 -4.03 -16.90
N ASN A 209 -44.69 -4.17 -15.68
CA ASN A 209 -45.45 -3.09 -15.02
C ASN A 209 -44.57 -1.83 -14.98
N ASP A 210 -45.10 -0.73 -15.52
CA ASP A 210 -44.44 0.58 -15.60
C ASP A 210 -43.13 0.63 -16.42
N ALA A 211 -42.83 -0.39 -17.23
CA ALA A 211 -41.65 -0.40 -18.11
C ALA A 211 -41.96 -1.00 -19.50
N HIS A 212 -41.67 -0.24 -20.55
CA HIS A 212 -41.80 -0.68 -21.92
C HIS A 212 -40.53 -1.39 -22.40
N ASN A 213 -40.68 -2.57 -22.99
CA ASN A 213 -39.58 -3.28 -23.65
C ASN A 213 -39.40 -2.71 -25.07
N MET A 214 -38.19 -2.28 -25.42
CA MET A 214 -37.88 -1.76 -26.76
C MET A 214 -38.07 -2.80 -27.88
N LEU A 215 -38.09 -4.09 -27.53
CA LEU A 215 -38.35 -5.19 -28.46
C LEU A 215 -39.83 -5.57 -28.57
N ALA A 216 -40.74 -4.81 -27.92
CA ALA A 216 -42.18 -5.07 -28.01
C ALA A 216 -42.73 -4.77 -29.41
N ASN A 217 -43.74 -5.54 -29.83
CA ASN A 217 -44.41 -5.38 -31.14
C ASN A 217 -45.39 -4.18 -31.20
N HIS A 218 -45.33 -3.27 -30.24
CA HIS A 218 -46.17 -2.09 -30.14
C HIS A 218 -45.32 -0.91 -29.62
N PRO A 219 -45.65 0.34 -29.98
CA PRO A 219 -44.94 1.51 -29.47
C PRO A 219 -45.24 1.77 -27.99
N ALA A 220 -44.30 2.40 -27.29
CA ALA A 220 -44.41 2.74 -25.86
C ALA A 220 -45.71 3.47 -25.50
N SER A 221 -46.18 4.36 -26.38
CA SER A 221 -47.42 5.14 -26.22
C SER A 221 -48.69 4.30 -26.13
N ARG A 222 -48.64 3.03 -26.57
CA ARG A 222 -49.76 2.09 -26.56
C ARG A 222 -49.55 0.91 -25.61
N CYS A 223 -48.51 0.94 -24.78
CA CYS A 223 -48.21 -0.13 -23.84
C CYS A 223 -49.18 -0.11 -22.66
N TRP A 224 -50.09 -1.08 -22.59
CA TRP A 224 -51.06 -1.18 -21.48
C TRP A 224 -50.41 -1.48 -20.13
N LYS A 225 -49.18 -1.98 -20.16
CA LYS A 225 -48.41 -2.29 -18.96
C LYS A 225 -47.76 -1.04 -18.34
N MET A 226 -47.51 -0.01 -19.14
CA MET A 226 -47.16 1.34 -18.67
C MET A 226 -48.40 2.23 -18.45
N TYR A 227 -49.45 2.00 -19.23
CA TYR A 227 -50.67 2.80 -19.19
C TYR A 227 -51.89 1.87 -19.06
N PRO A 228 -52.20 1.39 -17.84
CA PRO A 228 -53.32 0.45 -17.61
C PRO A 228 -54.67 0.96 -18.10
N HIS A 229 -54.85 2.28 -18.15
CA HIS A 229 -56.06 2.93 -18.67
C HIS A 229 -56.27 2.77 -20.18
N LEU A 230 -55.25 2.34 -20.94
CA LEU A 230 -55.35 2.03 -22.37
C LEU A 230 -55.79 0.59 -22.64
N CYS A 231 -55.93 -0.24 -21.59
CA CYS A 231 -56.36 -1.63 -21.71
C CYS A 231 -57.81 -1.70 -22.23
N PRO A 232 -58.11 -2.43 -23.32
CA PRO A 232 -59.47 -2.61 -23.80
C PRO A 232 -60.33 -3.29 -22.74
N PRO A 233 -61.61 -2.89 -22.56
CA PRO A 233 -62.51 -3.58 -21.64
C PRO A 233 -62.70 -5.04 -22.09
N SER A 234 -62.48 -5.98 -21.16
CA SER A 234 -62.62 -7.42 -21.41
C SER A 234 -64.02 -7.75 -21.94
N LYS A 235 -64.09 -8.34 -23.14
CA LYS A 235 -65.30 -8.99 -23.64
C LYS A 235 -65.53 -10.30 -22.88
N SER A 236 -66.06 -10.20 -21.66
CA SER A 236 -66.57 -11.37 -20.93
C SER A 236 -67.69 -10.96 -19.97
N SER A 237 -68.85 -10.62 -20.52
CA SER A 237 -70.12 -10.61 -19.77
C SER A 237 -71.17 -11.38 -20.55
N LYS A 238 -71.21 -12.71 -20.36
CA LYS A 238 -72.45 -13.47 -20.54
C LYS A 238 -73.25 -13.38 -19.23
N PRO A 239 -74.57 -13.13 -19.26
CA PRO A 239 -75.38 -13.09 -18.04
C PRO A 239 -75.48 -14.49 -17.43
N LYS A 240 -75.37 -14.59 -16.10
CA LYS A 240 -75.68 -15.81 -15.35
C LYS A 240 -77.18 -15.95 -15.23
N GLU A 241 -77.76 -16.99 -15.83
CA GLU A 241 -79.11 -17.47 -15.49
C GLU A 241 -79.12 -18.10 -14.10
N GLY A 242 -80.24 -17.88 -13.40
CA GLY A 242 -80.37 -17.95 -11.95
C GLY A 242 -80.44 -19.35 -11.35
N HIS A 243 -80.01 -19.43 -10.09
CA HIS A 243 -80.45 -20.45 -9.16
C HIS A 243 -81.20 -19.75 -8.01
N SER A 244 -82.50 -20.02 -7.95
CA SER A 244 -83.42 -19.58 -6.90
C SER A 244 -83.06 -20.23 -5.57
N GLU A 245 -82.94 -19.41 -4.53
CA GLU A 245 -83.06 -19.83 -3.14
C GLU A 245 -84.48 -20.36 -2.89
N HIS A 246 -84.59 -21.46 -2.14
CA HIS A 246 -85.76 -21.68 -1.30
C HIS A 246 -85.32 -22.05 0.12
N SER A 247 -85.42 -21.06 0.98
CA SER A 247 -85.54 -21.20 2.42
C SER A 247 -86.86 -21.89 2.77
N LYS A 248 -86.83 -22.87 3.67
CA LYS A 248 -87.97 -23.20 4.54
C LYS A 248 -87.50 -23.26 5.99
N LYS A 249 -88.07 -22.35 6.77
CA LYS A 249 -88.18 -22.38 8.23
C LYS A 249 -89.14 -23.51 8.65
N ALA A 250 -88.76 -24.24 9.70
CA ALA A 250 -89.53 -24.57 10.91
C ALA A 250 -88.90 -25.83 11.54
#